data_AF-A0A1B0FM58-F1
#
_entry.id   AF-A0A1B0FM58-F1
#
_cell.length_a   1.000
_cell.length_b   1.000
_cell.length_c   1.000
_cell.angle_alpha   90.00
_cell.angle_beta   90.00
_cell.angle_gamma   90.00
#
_symmetry.space_group_name_H-M   'P 1'
#
loop_
_entity.id
_entity.type
_entity.pdbx_description
1 polymer ?
#
loop_
_entity_poly.entity_id
_entity_poly.type
_entity_poly.pdbx_seq_one_letter_code
_entity_poly.pdbx_strand_id
1 'polypeptide(L)'
;MRGGIPSEPDVVQYFKFCRLGESSQIVRISEPIKREWSKKDNVGLQELLSDGPLKEKYRKDMIKWGEEVRQKDYGFFCKLAMDTGTFSETVIVSDIRRKSDIKYFKEYYNGKVLILRITCPEETRIKRGWIFRQGIDDVESECDLDDYQDWDLIVENNGHIDGDEIINLIICKLEL
;
A
#
# COMPACT_ATOMS: atom_id res chain seq x y z
N MET A 1 17.38 -18.84 -7.18
CA MET A 1 18.27 -18.05 -8.07
C MET A 1 17.47 -17.46 -9.22
N ARG A 2 17.01 -16.22 -9.07
CA ARG A 2 16.74 -15.26 -10.17
C ARG A 2 16.96 -13.87 -9.57
N GLY A 3 18.09 -13.27 -9.91
CA GLY A 3 18.48 -11.95 -9.43
C GLY A 3 17.76 -10.86 -10.22
N GLY A 4 17.42 -9.80 -9.50
CA GLY A 4 17.30 -8.45 -10.03
C GLY A 4 15.92 -8.03 -10.53
N ILE A 5 15.08 -7.53 -9.62
CA ILE A 5 14.66 -6.11 -9.55
C ILE A 5 13.38 -6.03 -8.67
N PRO A 6 13.23 -5.02 -7.79
CA PRO A 6 12.20 -5.00 -6.77
C PRO A 6 10.82 -4.68 -7.38
N SER A 7 9.80 -5.44 -7.00
CA SER A 7 8.41 -5.02 -7.09
C SER A 7 8.17 -3.83 -6.13
N GLU A 8 7.08 -3.05 -6.28
CA GLU A 8 6.73 -1.98 -5.30
C GLU A 8 6.86 -2.41 -3.81
N PRO A 9 6.41 -3.63 -3.41
CA PRO A 9 6.64 -4.17 -2.07
C PRO A 9 8.12 -4.22 -1.64
N ASP A 10 9.03 -4.46 -2.58
CA ASP A 10 10.44 -4.66 -2.29
C ASP A 10 11.17 -3.31 -2.13
N VAL A 11 10.72 -2.23 -2.79
CA VAL A 11 11.27 -0.86 -2.58
C VAL A 11 10.95 -0.38 -1.16
N VAL A 12 9.72 -0.60 -0.69
CA VAL A 12 9.30 -0.21 0.66
C VAL A 12 10.04 -1.01 1.73
N GLN A 13 10.18 -2.31 1.53
CA GLN A 13 10.93 -3.19 2.44
C GLN A 13 12.42 -2.83 2.48
N TYR A 14 13.00 -2.53 1.31
CA TYR A 14 14.39 -2.08 1.19
C TYR A 14 14.62 -0.73 1.87
N PHE A 15 13.72 0.24 1.68
CA PHE A 15 13.77 1.55 2.36
C PHE A 15 13.79 1.41 3.88
N LYS A 16 12.88 0.59 4.42
CA LYS A 16 12.87 0.30 5.86
C LYS A 16 14.18 -0.35 6.32
N PHE A 17 14.58 -1.44 5.68
CA PHE A 17 15.69 -2.29 6.13
C PHE A 17 17.05 -1.59 6.02
N CYS A 18 17.32 -0.89 4.93
CA CYS A 18 18.65 -0.34 4.66
C CYS A 18 18.93 1.00 5.33
N ARG A 19 17.89 1.75 5.76
CA ARG A 19 18.05 3.17 6.10
C ARG A 19 17.32 3.63 7.36
N LEU A 20 16.04 3.30 7.53
CA LEU A 20 15.30 3.73 8.74
C LEU A 20 15.56 2.85 9.96
N GLY A 21 16.00 1.60 9.77
CA GLY A 21 16.40 0.70 10.84
C GLY A 21 15.23 0.33 11.79
N GLU A 22 15.58 -0.02 13.03
CA GLU A 22 14.62 -0.50 14.04
C GLU A 22 13.65 0.58 14.54
N SER A 23 13.94 1.86 14.34
CA SER A 23 13.08 3.00 14.69
C SER A 23 11.93 3.23 13.71
N SER A 24 11.70 2.31 12.76
CA SER A 24 10.62 2.39 11.78
C SER A 24 9.79 1.13 11.66
N GLN A 25 8.53 1.33 11.26
CA GLN A 25 7.57 0.25 11.08
C GLN A 25 6.82 0.38 9.75
N ILE A 26 6.61 -0.76 9.07
CA ILE A 26 5.70 -0.83 7.93
C ILE A 26 4.34 -1.27 8.45
N VAL A 27 3.30 -0.50 8.14
CA VAL A 27 1.90 -0.79 8.43
C VAL A 27 1.16 -1.03 7.13
N ARG A 28 0.24 -2.00 7.16
CA ARG A 28 -0.58 -2.39 6.01
C ARG A 28 -2.06 -2.25 6.34
N ILE A 29 -2.78 -1.42 5.61
CA ILE A 29 -4.24 -1.25 5.70
C ILE A 29 -4.97 -2.52 5.28
N SER A 30 -4.39 -3.34 4.39
CA SER A 30 -4.95 -4.62 4.01
C SER A 30 -5.01 -5.65 5.14
N GLU A 31 -4.19 -5.50 6.19
CA GLU A 31 -4.19 -6.42 7.33
C GLU A 31 -5.47 -6.34 8.19
N PRO A 32 -5.89 -5.17 8.72
CA PRO A 32 -7.14 -5.07 9.46
C PRO A 32 -8.35 -5.41 8.60
N ILE A 33 -8.34 -5.13 7.29
CA ILE A 33 -9.43 -5.54 6.40
C ILE A 33 -9.59 -7.06 6.41
N LYS A 34 -8.51 -7.81 6.19
CA LYS A 34 -8.53 -9.28 6.18
C LYS A 34 -8.94 -9.85 7.54
N ARG A 35 -8.42 -9.27 8.63
CA ARG A 35 -8.74 -9.69 10.00
C ARG A 35 -10.22 -9.48 10.31
N GLU A 36 -10.76 -8.30 10.05
CA GLU A 36 -12.17 -8.01 10.33
C GLU A 36 -13.13 -8.77 9.38
N TRP A 37 -12.73 -8.98 8.12
CA TRP A 37 -13.48 -9.84 7.19
C TRP A 37 -13.56 -11.29 7.69
N SER A 38 -12.44 -11.86 8.16
CA SER A 38 -12.41 -13.23 8.69
C SER A 38 -13.32 -13.43 9.90
N LYS A 39 -13.42 -12.41 10.78
CA LYS A 39 -14.34 -12.43 11.93
C LYS A 39 -15.81 -12.39 11.49
N LYS A 40 -16.11 -11.60 10.46
CA LYS A 40 -17.47 -11.41 9.94
C LYS A 40 -18.00 -12.66 9.25
N ASP A 41 -17.20 -13.26 8.37
CA ASP A 41 -17.66 -14.32 7.47
C ASP A 41 -17.45 -15.73 8.06
N ASN A 42 -16.79 -15.84 9.22
CA ASN A 42 -16.40 -17.10 9.86
C ASN A 42 -15.63 -18.06 8.92
N VAL A 43 -15.04 -17.50 7.86
CA VAL A 43 -14.15 -18.20 6.93
C VAL A 43 -12.78 -18.26 7.58
N GLY A 44 -12.25 -19.48 7.77
CA GLY A 44 -10.93 -19.66 8.34
C GLY A 44 -9.88 -18.91 7.53
N LEU A 45 -9.03 -18.12 8.18
CA LEU A 45 -7.96 -17.33 7.56
C LEU A 45 -7.12 -18.14 6.55
N GLN A 46 -6.99 -19.45 6.76
CA GLN A 46 -6.31 -20.39 5.87
C GLN A 46 -6.96 -20.54 4.49
N GLU A 47 -8.28 -20.44 4.36
CA GLU A 47 -8.95 -20.50 3.04
C GLU A 47 -8.75 -19.21 2.24
N LEU A 48 -8.70 -18.05 2.92
CA LEU A 48 -8.37 -16.75 2.30
C LEU A 48 -6.92 -16.69 1.78
N LEU A 49 -6.03 -17.50 2.37
CA LEU A 49 -4.63 -17.60 1.99
C LEU A 49 -4.36 -18.70 0.93
N SER A 50 -5.34 -19.56 0.64
CA SER A 50 -5.18 -20.66 -0.32
C SER A 50 -5.12 -20.18 -1.77
N ASP A 51 -4.29 -20.82 -2.60
CA ASP A 51 -4.22 -20.55 -4.04
C ASP A 51 -5.31 -21.33 -4.79
N GLY A 52 -6.42 -20.67 -5.10
CA GLY A 52 -7.53 -21.26 -5.85
C GLY A 52 -8.55 -20.24 -6.36
N PRO A 53 -9.49 -20.64 -7.23
CA PRO A 53 -10.52 -19.74 -7.80
C PRO A 53 -11.44 -19.10 -6.74
N LEU A 54 -11.55 -19.71 -5.56
CA LEU A 54 -12.24 -19.16 -4.40
C LEU A 54 -11.58 -17.87 -3.88
N LYS A 55 -10.25 -17.73 -4.00
CA LYS A 55 -9.47 -16.56 -3.57
C LYS A 55 -9.92 -15.28 -4.28
N GLU A 56 -10.19 -15.37 -5.59
CA GLU A 56 -10.62 -14.22 -6.38
C GLU A 56 -12.06 -13.81 -6.05
N LYS A 57 -12.92 -14.79 -5.75
CA LYS A 57 -14.28 -14.52 -5.25
C LYS A 57 -14.24 -13.80 -3.90
N TYR A 58 -13.49 -14.36 -2.94
CA TYR A 58 -13.33 -13.74 -1.62
C TYR A 58 -12.67 -12.36 -1.70
N ARG A 59 -11.75 -12.14 -2.65
CA ARG A 59 -11.17 -10.81 -2.89
C ARG A 59 -12.24 -9.80 -3.26
N LYS A 60 -13.13 -10.13 -4.20
CA LYS A 60 -14.22 -9.23 -4.63
C LYS A 60 -15.20 -8.94 -3.49
N ASP A 61 -15.62 -9.97 -2.77
CA ASP A 61 -16.55 -9.83 -1.65
C ASP A 61 -15.94 -9.00 -0.51
N MET A 62 -14.66 -9.23 -0.19
CA MET A 62 -13.91 -8.47 0.81
C MET A 62 -13.72 -7.01 0.39
N ILE A 63 -13.43 -6.73 -0.89
CA ILE A 63 -13.35 -5.35 -1.41
C ILE A 63 -14.70 -4.66 -1.25
N LYS A 64 -15.78 -5.28 -1.73
CA LYS A 64 -17.13 -4.71 -1.66
C LYS A 64 -17.52 -4.38 -0.22
N TRP A 65 -17.32 -5.32 0.69
CA TRP A 65 -17.58 -5.08 2.10
C TRP A 65 -16.68 -4.01 2.71
N GLY A 66 -15.39 -3.98 2.34
CA GLY A 66 -14.48 -2.93 2.75
C GLY A 66 -14.99 -1.55 2.35
N GLU A 67 -15.53 -1.40 1.14
CA GLU A 67 -16.17 -0.14 0.71
C GLU A 67 -17.43 0.19 1.52
N GLU A 68 -18.29 -0.77 1.81
CA GLU A 68 -19.48 -0.55 2.66
C GLU A 68 -19.10 -0.07 4.08
N VAL A 69 -17.99 -0.56 4.62
CA VAL A 69 -17.46 -0.10 5.91
C VAL A 69 -16.92 1.33 5.78
N ARG A 70 -16.12 1.61 4.74
CA ARG A 70 -15.57 2.95 4.49
C ARG A 70 -16.63 4.02 4.23
N GLN A 71 -17.76 3.65 3.63
CA GLN A 71 -18.88 4.58 3.46
C GLN A 71 -19.49 5.03 4.80
N LYS A 72 -19.41 4.20 5.84
CA LYS A 72 -19.90 4.53 7.19
C LYS A 72 -18.83 5.24 8.01
N ASP A 73 -17.60 4.75 7.92
CA ASP A 73 -16.42 5.34 8.56
C ASP A 73 -15.20 5.14 7.65
N TYR A 74 -14.84 6.21 6.95
CA TYR A 74 -13.78 6.19 5.95
C TYR A 74 -12.40 5.97 6.58
N GLY A 75 -12.24 6.24 7.88
CA GLY A 75 -11.00 6.07 8.63
C GLY A 75 -10.89 4.72 9.35
N PHE A 76 -11.93 3.88 9.31
CA PHE A 76 -12.04 2.67 10.14
C PHE A 76 -10.79 1.76 10.06
N PHE A 77 -10.38 1.39 8.84
CA PHE A 77 -9.23 0.51 8.65
C PHE A 77 -7.90 1.20 8.92
N CYS A 78 -7.80 2.51 8.64
CA CYS A 78 -6.60 3.28 8.95
C CYS A 78 -6.38 3.34 10.46
N LYS A 79 -7.43 3.66 11.22
CA LYS A 79 -7.40 3.65 12.69
C LYS A 79 -7.00 2.27 13.22
N LEU A 80 -7.63 1.20 12.76
CA LEU A 80 -7.29 -0.16 13.20
C LEU A 80 -5.84 -0.54 12.89
N ALA A 81 -5.33 -0.17 11.71
CA ALA A 81 -3.95 -0.45 11.32
C ALA A 81 -2.96 0.25 12.27
N MET A 82 -3.25 1.51 12.61
CA MET A 82 -2.40 2.30 13.49
C MET A 82 -2.49 1.83 14.95
N ASP A 83 -3.70 1.60 15.47
CA ASP A 83 -3.95 1.18 16.87
C ASP A 83 -3.33 -0.20 17.19
N THR A 84 -3.26 -1.11 16.21
CA THR A 84 -2.79 -2.49 16.43
C THR A 84 -1.35 -2.74 16.01
N GLY A 85 -0.72 -1.77 15.34
CA GLY A 85 0.52 -2.01 14.61
C GLY A 85 1.46 -0.82 14.57
N THR A 86 1.43 0.09 15.53
CA THR A 86 2.38 1.22 15.57
C THR A 86 3.09 1.29 16.92
N PHE A 87 4.39 1.07 16.91
CA PHE A 87 5.26 1.22 18.09
C PHE A 87 6.50 2.08 17.81
N SER A 88 6.65 2.55 16.58
CA SER A 88 7.82 3.28 16.08
C SER A 88 7.50 4.75 15.86
N GLU A 89 8.52 5.61 15.96
CA GLU A 89 8.40 7.05 15.71
C GLU A 89 8.11 7.36 14.24
N THR A 90 8.68 6.56 13.33
CA THR A 90 8.41 6.65 11.88
C THR A 90 7.59 5.45 11.42
N VAL A 91 6.46 5.72 10.76
CA VAL A 91 5.57 4.69 10.22
C VAL A 91 5.43 4.87 8.71
N ILE A 92 5.65 3.79 7.97
CA ILE A 92 5.40 3.72 6.53
C ILE A 92 4.11 2.94 6.31
N VAL A 93 3.08 3.61 5.79
CA VAL A 93 1.84 2.94 5.38
C VAL A 93 1.95 2.56 3.90
N SER A 94 2.13 1.27 3.61
CA SER A 94 2.65 0.83 2.30
C SER A 94 1.60 0.54 1.23
N ASP A 95 0.35 0.35 1.61
CA ASP A 95 -0.73 -0.15 0.73
C ASP A 95 -1.97 0.75 0.75
N ILE A 96 -1.73 2.07 0.81
CA ILE A 96 -2.74 3.10 0.58
C ILE A 96 -3.28 2.97 -0.84
N ARG A 97 -4.61 2.90 -0.95
CA ARG A 97 -5.28 2.63 -2.22
C ARG A 97 -6.45 3.57 -2.50
N ARG A 98 -6.92 4.32 -1.50
CA ARG A 98 -8.02 5.27 -1.66
C ARG A 98 -7.66 6.67 -1.23
N LYS A 99 -8.28 7.68 -1.86
CA LYS A 99 -8.17 9.08 -1.43
C LYS A 99 -8.67 9.29 -0.01
N SER A 100 -9.65 8.50 0.42
CA SER A 100 -10.17 8.53 1.79
C SER A 100 -9.14 8.12 2.84
N ASP A 101 -8.27 7.16 2.52
CA ASP A 101 -7.17 6.76 3.41
C ASP A 101 -6.19 7.95 3.57
N ILE A 102 -5.80 8.59 2.46
CA ILE A 102 -4.93 9.79 2.47
C ILE A 102 -5.57 10.92 3.30
N LYS A 103 -6.86 11.18 3.06
CA LYS A 103 -7.62 12.20 3.79
C LYS A 103 -7.59 11.95 5.29
N TYR A 104 -7.84 10.71 5.73
CA TYR A 104 -7.78 10.34 7.14
C TYR A 104 -6.41 10.67 7.76
N PHE A 105 -5.32 10.26 7.12
CA PHE A 105 -3.98 10.50 7.66
C PHE A 105 -3.66 12.00 7.71
N LYS A 106 -3.98 12.77 6.66
CA LYS A 106 -3.80 14.23 6.64
C LYS A 106 -4.52 14.91 7.81
N GLU A 107 -5.80 14.58 8.03
CA GLU A 107 -6.62 15.18 9.08
C GLU A 107 -6.16 14.76 10.48
N TYR A 108 -5.83 13.48 10.69
CA TYR A 108 -5.52 12.95 12.02
C TYR A 108 -4.11 13.29 12.51
N TYR A 109 -3.11 13.25 11.63
CA TYR A 109 -1.70 13.48 11.99
C TYR A 109 -1.21 14.90 11.69
N ASN A 110 -2.10 15.78 11.20
CA ASN A 110 -1.96 17.24 11.13
C ASN A 110 -0.57 17.74 10.72
N GLY A 111 -0.18 17.46 9.47
CA GLY A 111 1.08 17.92 8.89
C GLY A 111 2.29 17.03 9.17
N LYS A 112 2.15 15.97 9.97
CA LYS A 112 3.19 14.94 10.16
C LYS A 112 3.07 13.78 9.18
N VAL A 113 2.58 14.06 7.97
CA VAL A 113 2.34 13.05 6.93
C VAL A 113 3.02 13.51 5.65
N LEU A 114 3.85 12.64 5.09
CA LEU A 114 4.30 12.76 3.71
C LEU A 114 3.61 11.73 2.84
N ILE A 115 3.18 12.16 1.67
CA ILE A 115 2.42 11.37 0.71
C ILE A 115 3.27 11.18 -0.52
N LEU A 116 3.74 9.95 -0.67
CA LEU A 116 4.66 9.56 -1.72
C LEU A 116 3.96 8.69 -2.75
N ARG A 117 4.12 9.00 -4.03
CA ARG A 117 3.72 8.12 -5.13
C ARG A 117 4.94 7.49 -5.75
N ILE A 118 4.97 6.17 -5.78
CA ILE A 118 5.91 5.44 -6.62
C ILE A 118 5.17 5.13 -7.92
N THR A 119 5.73 5.53 -9.05
CA THR A 119 5.23 5.19 -10.39
C THR A 119 6.20 4.24 -11.07
N CYS A 120 5.72 3.47 -12.04
CA CYS A 120 6.56 2.62 -12.88
C CYS A 120 5.98 2.66 -14.29
N PRO A 121 6.77 3.08 -15.31
CA PRO A 121 6.32 3.10 -16.70
C PRO A 121 5.78 1.74 -17.13
N GLU A 122 4.70 1.75 -17.91
CA GLU A 122 4.06 0.51 -18.37
C GLU A 122 5.04 -0.39 -19.14
N GLU A 123 5.88 0.19 -19.98
CA GLU A 123 6.93 -0.55 -20.69
C GLU A 123 7.88 -1.31 -19.74
N THR A 124 8.22 -0.70 -18.60
CA THR A 124 9.08 -1.29 -17.57
C THR A 124 8.33 -2.39 -16.82
N ARG A 125 7.03 -2.22 -16.56
CA ARG A 125 6.17 -3.26 -15.98
C ARG A 125 6.06 -4.47 -16.91
N ILE A 126 5.82 -4.24 -18.21
CA ILE A 126 5.73 -5.29 -19.24
C ILE A 126 7.07 -6.04 -19.35
N LYS A 127 8.20 -5.32 -19.39
CA LYS A 127 9.55 -5.93 -19.37
C LYS A 127 9.77 -6.81 -18.12
N ARG A 128 9.16 -6.46 -16.99
CA ARG A 128 9.19 -7.24 -15.73
C ARG A 128 8.15 -8.37 -15.70
N GLY A 129 7.42 -8.61 -16.79
CA GLY A 129 6.47 -9.71 -16.90
C GLY A 129 5.05 -9.39 -16.43
N TRP A 130 4.72 -8.12 -16.20
CA TRP A 130 3.34 -7.71 -15.96
C TRP A 130 2.50 -7.85 -17.24
N ILE A 131 1.30 -8.41 -17.09
CA ILE A 131 0.32 -8.57 -18.16
C ILE A 131 -0.96 -7.93 -17.66
N PHE A 132 -1.47 -6.93 -18.38
CA PHE A 132 -2.74 -6.28 -18.06
C PHE A 132 -3.90 -7.29 -18.05
N ARG A 133 -4.71 -7.25 -17.00
CA ARG A 133 -5.92 -8.07 -16.84
C ARG A 133 -7.13 -7.17 -16.62
N GLN A 134 -7.97 -7.09 -17.64
CA GLN A 134 -9.26 -6.42 -17.58
C GLN A 134 -10.13 -7.00 -16.45
N GLY A 135 -10.77 -6.15 -15.66
CA GLY A 135 -11.54 -6.49 -14.47
C GLY A 135 -10.70 -6.73 -13.20
N ILE A 136 -9.37 -6.56 -13.27
CA ILE A 136 -8.45 -6.65 -12.13
C ILE A 136 -7.60 -5.38 -12.02
N ASP A 137 -6.98 -4.94 -13.12
CA ASP A 137 -6.10 -3.76 -13.13
C ASP A 137 -6.86 -2.44 -13.37
N ASP A 138 -8.14 -2.49 -13.77
CA ASP A 138 -8.99 -1.34 -14.15
C ASP A 138 -10.13 -1.07 -13.14
N VAL A 139 -10.13 -1.75 -11.99
CA VAL A 139 -11.13 -1.54 -10.95
C VAL A 139 -10.72 -0.41 -10.01
N GLU A 140 -11.71 0.26 -9.41
CA GLU A 140 -11.53 1.41 -8.52
C GLU A 140 -10.52 1.14 -7.38
N SER A 141 -10.42 -0.11 -6.89
CA SER A 141 -9.44 -0.48 -5.85
C SER A 141 -7.97 -0.37 -6.28
N GLU A 142 -7.71 -0.22 -7.58
CA GLU A 142 -6.39 -0.01 -8.18
C GLU A 142 -6.21 1.41 -8.75
N CYS A 143 -7.29 2.12 -9.10
CA CYS A 143 -7.23 3.38 -9.85
C CYS A 143 -7.65 4.64 -9.07
N ASP A 144 -8.20 4.54 -7.85
CA ASP A 144 -8.73 5.71 -7.09
C ASP A 144 -7.67 6.77 -6.77
N LEU A 145 -6.38 6.50 -6.98
CA LEU A 145 -5.30 7.47 -6.76
C LEU A 145 -4.73 8.06 -8.05
N ASP A 146 -5.22 7.67 -9.22
CA ASP A 146 -4.61 8.06 -10.51
C ASP A 146 -4.84 9.53 -10.86
N ASP A 147 -5.94 10.13 -10.40
CA ASP A 147 -6.26 11.55 -10.56
C ASP A 147 -5.90 12.40 -9.32
N TYR A 148 -5.32 11.80 -8.29
CA TYR A 148 -4.84 12.54 -7.12
C TYR A 148 -3.55 13.30 -7.47
N GLN A 149 -3.48 14.60 -7.13
CA GLN A 149 -2.39 15.49 -7.55
C GLN A 149 -1.55 16.04 -6.38
N ASP A 150 -2.06 15.99 -5.15
CA ASP A 150 -1.41 16.59 -3.96
C ASP A 150 -0.38 15.64 -3.33
N TRP A 151 0.56 15.15 -4.13
CA TRP A 151 1.70 14.33 -3.69
C TRP A 151 2.84 15.22 -3.20
N ASP A 152 3.48 14.87 -2.08
CA ASP A 152 4.66 15.58 -1.58
C ASP A 152 5.92 15.19 -2.37
N LEU A 153 5.95 13.95 -2.87
CA LEU A 153 7.01 13.43 -3.72
C LEU A 153 6.46 12.37 -4.67
N ILE A 154 6.82 12.47 -5.95
CA ILE A 154 6.57 11.44 -6.96
C ILE A 154 7.92 10.87 -7.36
N VAL A 155 8.06 9.55 -7.26
CA VAL A 155 9.27 8.83 -7.62
C VAL A 155 8.95 7.85 -8.74
N GLU A 156 9.66 7.97 -9.85
CA GLU A 156 9.52 7.05 -10.96
C GLU A 156 10.56 5.92 -10.87
N ASN A 157 10.09 4.69 -10.61
CA ASN A 157 10.89 3.47 -10.70
C ASN A 157 10.96 2.99 -12.16
N ASN A 158 11.65 3.76 -13.00
CA ASN A 158 11.90 3.40 -14.40
C ASN A 158 13.03 2.38 -14.59
N GLY A 159 13.73 1.99 -13.51
CA GLY A 159 14.86 1.07 -13.55
C GLY A 159 16.21 1.72 -13.85
N HIS A 160 16.26 3.05 -14.03
CA HIS A 160 17.50 3.82 -14.16
C HIS A 160 18.00 4.37 -12.82
N ILE A 161 17.07 4.66 -11.90
CA ILE A 161 17.35 5.18 -10.57
C ILE A 161 17.53 3.99 -9.61
N ASP A 162 18.64 3.98 -8.88
CA ASP A 162 18.91 3.03 -7.80
C ASP A 162 17.89 3.21 -6.66
N GLY A 163 17.51 2.13 -5.98
CA GLY A 163 16.73 2.20 -4.75
C GLY A 163 17.34 3.15 -3.72
N ASP A 164 18.67 3.24 -3.63
CA ASP A 164 19.35 4.20 -2.74
C ASP A 164 19.10 5.67 -3.13
N GLU A 165 19.00 5.98 -4.43
CA GLU A 165 18.76 7.35 -4.91
C GLU A 165 17.29 7.76 -4.69
N ILE A 166 16.35 6.84 -4.89
CA ILE A 166 14.94 7.01 -4.48
C ILE A 166 14.85 7.35 -2.99
N ILE A 167 15.56 6.61 -2.17
CA ILE A 167 15.54 6.80 -0.72
C ILE A 167 16.14 8.14 -0.33
N ASN A 168 17.24 8.56 -0.95
CA ASN A 168 17.83 9.87 -0.68
C ASN A 168 16.87 11.02 -0.99
N LEU A 169 16.06 10.92 -2.05
CA LEU A 169 15.02 11.91 -2.35
C LEU A 169 13.97 11.99 -1.23
N ILE A 170 13.59 10.84 -0.67
CA ILE A 170 12.63 10.76 0.45
C ILE A 170 13.21 11.39 1.71
N ILE A 171 14.47 11.08 2.04
CA ILE A 171 15.17 11.63 3.22
C ILE A 171 15.36 13.14 3.11
N CYS A 172 15.85 13.64 1.96
CA CYS A 172 16.02 15.07 1.72
C CYS A 172 14.70 15.84 1.89
N LYS A 173 13.57 15.21 1.55
CA LYS A 173 12.24 15.80 1.71
C LYS A 173 11.72 15.75 3.15
N LEU A 174 12.16 14.77 3.93
CA LEU A 174 11.79 14.59 5.34
C LEU A 174 12.61 15.47 6.29
N GLU A 175 13.67 16.15 5.82
CA GLU A 175 14.67 16.85 6.65
C GLU A 175 15.25 15.95 7.77
N LEU A 176 15.32 14.63 7.50
CA LEU A 176 15.90 13.63 8.39
C LEU A 176 17.41 13.48 8.18
#